data_AF-A0A9E1HJ17-F1
#
_entry.id   AF-A0A9E1HJ17-F1
#
_cell.length_a   1.000
_cell.length_b   1.000
_cell.length_c   1.000
_cell.angle_alpha   90.00
_cell.angle_beta   90.00
_cell.angle_gamma   90.00
#
_symmetry.space_group_name_H-M   'P 1'
#
loop_
_entity.id
_entity.type
_entity.pdbx_description
1 polymer ?
#
loop_
_entity_poly.entity_id
_entity_poly.type
_entity_poly.pdbx_seq_one_letter_code
_entity_poly.pdbx_strand_id
1 'polypeptide(L)'
;MNEVIENVLSDETYTTNEERVEAIKKGLATLVIPKDKYNDLSAKLKTAESNYNSLSTEFDEFKKSKMTDDEKREAELKQLELDKKTTATDKSRLAVKELLFDNGIRISDEDNELKETLSNIISDDYEKSIKLANSFISIMKKAQDETKKQTVTDLLNDTPKPTVSTPNSGTVSNLDAFQEKFDEAVKNGDSVGQAMYTRMIQEEQAKLNTPSV
;
A
#
# COMPACT_ATOMS: atom_id res chain seq x y z
N MET A 1 5.71 21.07 -42.96
CA MET A 1 6.10 20.92 -44.39
C MET A 1 4.87 20.76 -45.26
N ASN A 2 4.05 19.73 -45.04
CA ASN A 2 2.79 19.52 -45.78
C ASN A 2 1.81 20.69 -45.62
N GLU A 3 1.65 21.22 -44.41
CA GLU A 3 0.80 22.38 -44.15
C GLU A 3 1.22 23.64 -44.94
N VAL A 4 2.53 23.88 -45.13
CA VAL A 4 3.03 25.01 -45.95
C VAL A 4 2.72 24.78 -47.43
N ILE A 5 2.85 23.54 -47.89
CA ILE A 5 2.52 23.15 -49.26
C ILE A 5 1.01 23.30 -49.48
N GLU A 6 0.18 22.79 -48.58
CA GLU A 6 -1.29 22.86 -48.64
C GLU A 6 -1.80 24.30 -48.61
N ASN A 7 -1.21 25.17 -47.77
CA ASN A 7 -1.56 26.58 -47.71
C ASN A 7 -1.24 27.32 -49.02
N VAL A 8 -0.07 27.07 -49.63
CA VAL A 8 0.28 27.69 -50.92
C VAL A 8 -0.53 27.11 -52.08
N LEU A 9 -0.87 25.81 -52.03
CA LEU A 9 -1.71 25.18 -53.05
C LEU A 9 -3.17 25.62 -52.96
N SER A 10 -3.67 25.94 -51.77
CA SER A 10 -5.05 26.39 -51.54
C SER A 10 -5.24 27.91 -51.70
N ASP A 11 -4.15 28.67 -51.82
CA ASP A 11 -4.19 30.12 -52.01
C ASP A 11 -4.43 30.47 -53.50
N GLU A 12 -5.57 31.10 -53.77
CA GLU A 12 -6.00 31.51 -55.12
C GLU A 12 -5.25 32.76 -55.63
N THR A 13 -4.49 33.45 -54.77
CA THR A 13 -3.74 34.66 -55.16
C THR A 13 -2.51 34.35 -56.04
N TYR A 14 -2.03 33.11 -56.03
CA TYR A 14 -0.98 32.65 -56.94
C TYR A 14 -1.58 32.10 -58.24
N THR A 15 -1.34 32.82 -59.34
CA THR A 15 -2.00 32.58 -60.63
C THR A 15 -1.20 31.69 -61.58
N THR A 16 0.09 31.49 -61.29
CA THR A 16 1.00 30.66 -62.08
C THR A 16 1.66 29.56 -61.25
N ASN A 17 2.14 28.52 -61.92
CA ASN A 17 2.86 27.43 -61.26
C ASN A 17 4.23 27.90 -60.75
N GLU A 18 4.88 28.82 -61.44
CA GLU A 18 6.15 29.42 -61.05
C GLU A 18 6.03 30.20 -59.73
N GLU A 19 4.96 30.99 -59.58
CA GLU A 19 4.66 31.71 -58.33
C GLU A 19 4.43 30.76 -57.16
N ARG A 20 3.66 29.68 -57.39
CA ARG A 20 3.40 28.64 -56.38
C ARG A 20 4.69 27.92 -55.97
N VAL A 21 5.54 27.59 -56.94
CA VAL A 21 6.83 26.93 -56.69
C VAL A 21 7.77 27.82 -55.89
N GLU A 22 7.88 29.11 -56.21
CA GLU A 22 8.72 30.05 -55.45
C GLU A 22 8.17 30.30 -54.04
N ALA A 23 6.85 30.41 -53.87
CA ALA A 23 6.22 30.53 -52.56
C ALA A 23 6.45 29.27 -51.70
N ILE A 24 6.32 28.07 -52.29
CA ILE A 24 6.65 26.80 -51.61
C ILE A 24 8.13 26.78 -51.23
N LYS A 25 9.06 27.08 -52.15
CA LYS A 25 10.51 27.10 -51.83
C LYS A 25 10.83 28.03 -50.67
N LYS A 26 10.26 29.24 -50.68
CA LYS A 26 10.48 30.23 -49.62
C LYS A 26 9.89 29.78 -48.28
N GLY A 27 8.68 29.22 -48.29
CA GLY A 27 8.02 28.69 -47.09
C GLY A 27 8.68 27.43 -46.54
N LEU A 28 9.27 26.58 -47.40
CA LEU A 28 10.03 25.42 -46.96
C LEU A 28 11.40 25.83 -46.40
N ALA A 29 12.05 26.83 -46.98
CA ALA A 29 13.34 27.34 -46.52
C ALA A 29 13.30 27.89 -45.08
N THR A 30 12.14 28.36 -44.59
CA THR A 30 11.99 28.81 -43.19
C THR A 30 11.90 27.64 -42.20
N LEU A 31 11.59 26.43 -42.66
CA LEU A 31 11.45 25.23 -41.83
C LEU A 31 12.73 24.40 -41.73
N VAL A 32 13.76 24.71 -42.53
CA VAL A 32 15.02 23.96 -42.56
C VAL A 32 16.17 24.86 -42.14
N ILE A 33 17.03 24.35 -41.26
CA ILE A 33 18.26 25.01 -40.88
C ILE A 33 19.31 24.74 -41.97
N PRO A 34 19.95 25.76 -42.57
CA PRO A 34 21.02 25.56 -43.53
C PRO A 34 22.15 24.70 -42.94
N LYS A 35 22.67 23.74 -43.72
CA LYS A 35 23.68 22.78 -43.26
C LYS A 35 24.89 23.45 -42.63
N ASP A 36 25.36 24.56 -43.19
CA ASP A 36 26.51 25.30 -42.66
C ASP A 36 26.20 25.95 -41.31
N LYS A 37 24.97 26.46 -41.13
CA LYS A 37 24.50 27.02 -39.85
C LYS A 37 24.35 25.92 -38.80
N TYR A 38 23.84 24.76 -39.18
CA TYR A 38 23.75 23.60 -38.29
C TYR A 38 25.14 23.11 -37.86
N ASN A 39 26.08 23.02 -38.79
CA ASN A 39 27.45 22.58 -38.51
C ASN A 39 28.18 23.58 -37.58
N ASP A 40 28.03 24.89 -37.81
CA ASP A 40 28.58 25.93 -36.92
C ASP A 40 27.97 25.84 -35.51
N LEU A 41 26.65 25.65 -35.41
CA LEU A 41 25.99 25.46 -34.11
C LEU A 41 26.47 24.21 -33.39
N SER A 42 26.62 23.08 -34.11
CA SER A 42 27.10 21.83 -33.54
C SER A 42 28.55 21.93 -33.06
N ALA A 43 29.42 22.63 -33.81
CA ALA A 43 30.80 22.87 -33.41
C ALA A 43 30.87 23.75 -32.14
N LYS A 44 30.05 24.80 -32.07
CA LYS A 44 29.93 25.66 -30.89
C LYS A 44 29.39 24.92 -29.67
N LEU A 45 28.38 24.06 -29.86
CA LEU A 45 27.82 23.22 -28.80
C LEU A 45 28.89 22.28 -28.23
N LYS A 46 29.59 21.55 -29.09
CA LYS A 46 30.69 20.65 -28.66
C LYS A 46 31.79 21.39 -27.92
N THR A 47 32.14 22.59 -28.38
CA THR A 47 33.13 23.44 -27.72
C THR A 47 32.65 23.91 -26.35
N ALA A 48 31.39 24.34 -26.25
CA ALA A 48 30.79 24.76 -24.98
C ALA A 48 30.69 23.61 -23.98
N GLU A 49 30.28 22.42 -24.42
CA GLU A 49 30.25 21.19 -23.60
C GLU A 49 31.64 20.81 -23.10
N SER A 50 32.65 20.84 -23.97
CA SER A 50 34.04 20.57 -23.60
C SER A 50 34.56 21.57 -22.58
N ASN A 51 34.28 22.86 -22.78
CA ASN A 51 34.67 23.92 -21.85
C ASN A 51 33.96 23.77 -20.50
N TYR A 52 32.67 23.43 -20.50
CA TYR A 52 31.90 23.21 -19.29
C TYR A 52 32.45 22.03 -18.48
N ASN A 53 32.72 20.90 -19.12
CA ASN A 53 33.26 19.72 -18.45
C ASN A 53 34.65 19.98 -17.87
N SER A 54 35.50 20.71 -18.61
CA SER A 54 36.83 21.09 -18.13
C SER A 54 36.71 22.02 -16.92
N LEU A 55 35.87 23.05 -16.99
CA LEU A 55 35.65 24.01 -15.91
C LEU A 55 35.03 23.35 -14.67
N SER A 56 34.12 22.39 -14.84
CA SER A 56 33.53 21.62 -13.74
C SER A 56 34.60 20.78 -13.02
N THR A 57 35.48 20.13 -13.78
CA THR A 57 36.58 19.33 -13.23
C THR A 57 37.58 20.22 -12.49
N GLU A 58 38.00 21.33 -13.10
CA GLU A 58 38.89 22.32 -12.48
C GLU A 58 38.25 22.94 -11.23
N PHE A 59 36.93 23.17 -11.22
CA PHE A 59 36.22 23.69 -10.06
C PHE A 59 36.19 22.68 -8.89
N ASP A 60 35.96 21.40 -9.17
CA ASP A 60 35.99 20.35 -8.15
C ASP A 60 37.41 20.13 -7.59
N GLU A 61 38.42 20.17 -8.45
CA GLU A 61 39.83 20.11 -8.05
C GLU A 61 40.24 21.34 -7.27
N PHE A 62 39.83 22.54 -7.70
CA PHE A 62 40.06 23.79 -6.99
C PHE A 62 39.41 23.74 -5.61
N LYS A 63 38.16 23.29 -5.50
CA LYS A 63 37.46 23.12 -4.22
C LYS A 63 38.22 22.17 -3.31
N LYS A 64 38.67 21.00 -3.82
CA LYS A 64 39.49 20.05 -3.06
C LYS A 64 40.86 20.61 -2.65
N SER A 65 41.46 21.46 -3.49
CA SER A 65 42.77 22.11 -3.24
C SER A 65 42.68 23.27 -2.24
N LYS A 66 41.50 23.89 -2.13
CA LYS A 66 41.24 25.02 -1.23
C LYS A 66 40.64 24.62 0.11
N MET A 67 40.11 23.41 0.24
CA MET A 67 39.74 22.87 1.56
C MET A 67 41.01 22.71 2.40
N THR A 68 41.09 23.49 3.47
CA THR A 68 42.09 23.29 4.53
C THR A 68 41.92 21.90 5.16
N ASP A 69 42.96 21.35 5.77
CA ASP A 69 42.91 20.00 6.38
C ASP A 69 41.79 19.88 7.44
N ASP A 70 41.38 21.00 8.04
CA ASP A 70 40.26 21.07 8.97
C ASP A 70 38.89 20.97 8.28
N GLU A 71 38.70 21.62 7.12
CA GLU A 71 37.46 21.51 6.32
C GLU A 71 37.29 20.11 5.71
N LYS A 72 38.39 19.44 5.33
CA LYS A 72 38.35 18.04 4.88
C LYS A 72 37.91 17.11 6.00
N ARG A 73 38.45 17.32 7.20
CA ARG A 73 38.07 16.54 8.38
C ARG A 73 36.61 16.78 8.77
N GLU A 74 36.12 18.01 8.67
CA GLU A 74 34.72 18.32 8.93
C GLU A 74 33.77 17.69 7.89
N ALA A 75 34.14 17.72 6.61
CA ALA A 75 33.37 17.07 5.55
C ALA A 75 33.32 15.54 5.73
N GLU A 76 34.45 14.93 6.09
CA GLU A 76 34.53 13.50 6.39
C GLU A 76 33.70 13.13 7.63
N LEU A 77 33.73 13.97 8.68
CA LEU A 77 32.89 13.77 9.87
C LEU A 77 31.39 13.87 9.54
N LYS A 78 30.98 14.85 8.72
CA LYS A 78 29.59 14.98 8.27
C LYS A 78 29.16 13.78 7.44
N GLN A 79 30.02 13.28 6.55
CA GLN A 79 29.74 12.09 5.77
C GLN A 79 29.61 10.86 6.68
N LEU A 80 30.52 10.69 7.64
CA LEU A 80 30.48 9.60 8.61
C LEU A 80 29.20 9.64 9.46
N GLU A 81 28.75 10.83 9.87
CA GLU A 81 27.51 11.01 10.61
C GLU A 81 26.27 10.67 9.77
N LEU A 82 26.25 11.08 8.50
CA LEU A 82 25.21 10.72 7.55
C LEU A 82 25.15 9.21 7.30
N ASP A 83 26.31 8.57 7.12
CA ASP A 83 26.42 7.13 6.89
C ASP A 83 25.97 6.34 8.11
N LYS A 84 26.34 6.79 9.32
CA LYS A 84 25.86 6.20 10.58
C LYS A 84 24.34 6.31 10.69
N LYS A 85 23.76 7.48 10.40
CA LYS A 85 22.31 7.69 10.46
C LYS A 85 21.56 6.85 9.44
N THR A 86 22.09 6.76 8.22
CA THR A 86 21.54 5.93 7.14
C THR A 86 21.57 4.46 7.53
N THR A 87 22.72 3.97 8.01
CA THR A 87 22.88 2.58 8.47
C THR A 87 21.93 2.24 9.63
N ALA A 88 21.78 3.14 10.60
CA ALA A 88 20.85 2.96 11.71
C ALA A 88 19.40 2.87 11.21
N THR A 89 19.01 3.76 10.30
CA THR A 89 17.68 3.79 9.68
C THR A 89 17.41 2.50 8.88
N ASP A 90 18.38 2.02 8.11
CA ASP A 90 18.25 0.79 7.33
C ASP A 90 18.14 -0.45 8.22
N LYS A 91 18.87 -0.47 9.33
CA LYS A 91 18.74 -1.53 10.35
C LYS A 91 17.33 -1.55 10.94
N SER A 92 16.80 -0.38 11.33
CA SER A 92 15.42 -0.25 11.81
C SER A 92 14.41 -0.69 10.76
N ARG A 93 14.60 -0.26 9.50
CA ARG A 93 13.74 -0.62 8.37
C ARG A 93 13.67 -2.13 8.16
N LEU A 94 14.82 -2.80 8.18
CA LEU A 94 14.88 -4.25 7.98
C LEU A 94 14.13 -4.98 9.09
N ALA A 95 14.38 -4.63 10.34
CA ALA A 95 13.75 -5.28 11.48
C ALA A 95 12.23 -5.03 11.55
N VAL A 96 11.77 -3.82 11.19
CA VAL A 96 10.33 -3.53 11.07
C VAL A 96 9.69 -4.35 9.95
N LYS A 97 10.35 -4.47 8.78
CA LYS A 97 9.85 -5.30 7.67
C LYS A 97 9.76 -6.78 8.05
N GLU A 98 10.78 -7.31 8.73
CA GLU A 98 10.79 -8.68 9.24
C GLU A 98 9.62 -8.91 10.21
N LEU A 99 9.44 -8.01 11.17
CA LEU A 99 8.34 -8.08 12.13
C LEU A 99 6.95 -8.09 11.44
N LEU A 100 6.75 -7.26 10.42
CA LEU A 100 5.50 -7.23 9.67
C LEU A 100 5.28 -8.52 8.89
N PHE A 101 6.33 -9.02 8.23
CA PHE A 101 6.30 -10.26 7.48
C PHE A 101 5.96 -11.46 8.38
N ASP A 102 6.57 -11.55 9.56
CA ASP A 102 6.30 -12.58 10.57
C ASP A 102 4.84 -12.54 11.06
N ASN A 103 4.24 -11.35 11.03
CA ASN A 103 2.83 -11.15 11.36
C ASN A 103 1.90 -11.29 10.14
N GLY A 104 2.40 -11.80 9.01
CA GLY A 104 1.63 -12.08 7.80
C GLY A 104 1.32 -10.86 6.93
N ILE A 105 1.91 -9.70 7.24
CA ILE A 105 1.69 -8.46 6.50
C ILE A 105 2.76 -8.36 5.42
N ARG A 106 2.35 -8.60 4.17
CA ARG A 106 3.22 -8.46 3.00
C ARG A 106 3.08 -7.05 2.43
N ILE A 107 4.21 -6.40 2.21
CA ILE A 107 4.27 -5.09 1.57
C ILE A 107 4.51 -5.34 0.09
N SER A 108 3.51 -5.08 -0.74
CA SER A 108 3.64 -5.08 -2.20
C SER A 108 4.23 -3.75 -2.68
N ASP A 109 4.67 -3.71 -3.94
CA ASP A 109 5.14 -2.46 -4.52
C ASP A 109 4.04 -1.42 -4.76
N GLU A 110 2.80 -1.86 -4.78
CA GLU A 110 1.61 -1.04 -5.04
C GLU A 110 1.02 -0.45 -3.75
N ASP A 111 1.46 -0.92 -2.57
CA ASP A 111 0.92 -0.53 -1.26
C ASP A 111 1.47 0.83 -0.79
N ASN A 112 1.18 1.91 -1.52
CA ASN A 112 1.70 3.25 -1.24
C ASN A 112 1.31 3.76 0.16
N GLU A 113 0.09 3.51 0.63
CA GLU A 113 -0.37 3.91 1.96
C GLU A 113 0.40 3.21 3.09
N LEU A 114 0.69 1.92 2.90
CA LEU A 114 1.49 1.15 3.84
C LEU A 114 2.95 1.62 3.81
N LYS A 115 3.51 1.91 2.63
CA LYS A 115 4.86 2.48 2.48
C LYS A 115 4.99 3.83 3.20
N GLU A 116 4.00 4.70 3.09
CA GLU A 116 3.96 5.97 3.81
C GLU A 116 3.81 5.78 5.33
N THR A 117 2.96 4.85 5.76
CA THR A 117 2.84 4.52 7.18
C THR A 117 4.17 4.03 7.75
N LEU A 118 4.91 3.21 6.99
CA LEU A 118 6.21 2.68 7.39
C LEU A 118 7.29 3.74 7.46
N SER A 119 7.26 4.76 6.60
CA SER A 119 8.22 5.85 6.67
C SER A 119 8.09 6.66 7.97
N ASN A 120 6.88 6.73 8.55
CA ASN A 120 6.64 7.35 9.86
C ASN A 120 7.01 6.45 11.05
N ILE A 121 7.03 5.13 10.85
CA ILE A 121 7.43 4.16 11.88
C ILE A 121 8.95 4.04 11.96
N ILE A 122 9.64 4.09 10.82
CA ILE A 122 11.07 3.82 10.72
C ILE A 122 11.87 5.10 10.98
N SER A 123 12.73 5.07 11.99
CA SER A 123 13.74 6.11 12.24
C SER A 123 15.12 5.51 12.52
N ASP A 124 16.10 6.38 12.76
CA ASP A 124 17.45 6.01 13.22
C ASP A 124 17.48 5.45 14.66
N ASP A 125 16.35 5.52 15.37
CA ASP A 125 16.14 4.88 16.67
C ASP A 125 15.47 3.51 16.46
N TYR A 126 16.27 2.46 16.64
CA TYR A 126 15.87 1.07 16.48
C TYR A 126 14.73 0.67 17.42
N GLU A 127 14.88 0.95 18.72
CA GLU A 127 13.91 0.53 19.74
C GLU A 127 12.57 1.24 19.55
N LYS A 128 12.62 2.53 19.24
CA LYS A 128 11.41 3.30 18.93
C LYS A 128 10.70 2.76 17.70
N SER A 129 11.44 2.45 16.63
CA SER A 129 10.88 1.89 15.40
C SER A 129 10.17 0.56 15.65
N ILE A 130 10.80 -0.34 16.40
CA ILE A 130 10.24 -1.65 16.76
C ILE A 130 9.00 -1.50 17.65
N LYS A 131 9.03 -0.59 18.62
CA LYS A 131 7.87 -0.33 19.49
C LYS A 131 6.67 0.19 18.71
N LEU A 132 6.88 1.13 17.79
CA LEU A 132 5.83 1.67 16.92
C LEU A 132 5.27 0.60 15.98
N ALA A 133 6.14 -0.21 15.36
CA ALA A 133 5.71 -1.30 14.49
C ALA A 133 4.86 -2.34 15.25
N ASN A 134 5.28 -2.75 16.44
CA ASN A 134 4.49 -3.64 17.30
C ASN A 134 3.13 -3.05 17.66
N SER A 135 3.09 -1.75 17.96
CA SER A 135 1.84 -1.05 18.29
C SER A 135 0.89 -1.04 17.09
N PHE A 136 1.42 -0.74 15.90
CA PHE A 136 0.67 -0.79 14.64
C PHE A 136 0.09 -2.19 14.37
N ILE A 137 0.92 -3.23 14.48
CA ILE A 137 0.49 -4.64 14.31
C ILE A 137 -0.60 -5.00 15.32
N SER A 138 -0.46 -4.59 16.59
CA SER A 138 -1.46 -4.85 17.62
C SER A 138 -2.82 -4.22 17.30
N ILE A 139 -2.82 -2.99 16.76
CA ILE A 139 -4.05 -2.30 16.36
C ILE A 139 -4.71 -3.05 15.19
N MET A 140 -3.93 -3.46 14.18
CA MET A 140 -4.46 -4.19 13.04
C MET A 140 -5.05 -5.54 13.42
N LYS A 141 -4.40 -6.31 14.30
CA LYS A 141 -4.94 -7.59 14.81
C LYS A 141 -6.27 -7.39 15.53
N LYS A 142 -6.35 -6.36 16.38
CA LYS A 142 -7.58 -6.02 17.09
C LYS A 142 -8.72 -5.68 16.12
N ALA A 143 -8.44 -4.85 15.12
CA ALA A 143 -9.42 -4.50 14.09
C ALA A 143 -9.87 -5.73 13.30
N GLN A 144 -8.94 -6.62 12.92
CA GLN A 144 -9.26 -7.86 12.22
C GLN A 144 -10.17 -8.78 13.05
N ASP A 145 -9.90 -8.93 14.35
CA ASP A 145 -10.73 -9.73 15.24
C ASP A 145 -12.12 -9.14 15.44
N GLU A 146 -12.23 -7.82 15.51
CA GLU A 146 -13.50 -7.10 15.60
C GLU A 146 -14.33 -7.26 14.32
N THR A 147 -13.71 -7.10 13.15
CA THR A 147 -14.37 -7.36 11.86
C THR A 147 -14.84 -8.81 11.74
N LYS A 148 -14.01 -9.80 12.12
CA LYS A 148 -14.43 -11.21 12.11
C LYS A 148 -15.66 -11.45 12.98
N LYS A 149 -15.70 -10.89 14.19
CA LYS A 149 -16.85 -11.00 15.09
C LYS A 149 -18.11 -10.38 14.49
N GLN A 150 -17.97 -9.19 13.90
CA GLN A 150 -19.08 -8.51 13.24
C GLN A 150 -19.59 -9.33 12.05
N THR A 151 -18.71 -9.78 11.16
CA THR A 151 -19.08 -10.60 10.00
C THR A 151 -19.74 -11.92 10.40
N VAL A 152 -19.26 -12.61 11.44
CA VAL A 152 -19.93 -13.82 11.95
C VAL A 152 -21.32 -13.49 12.48
N THR A 153 -21.48 -12.38 13.19
CA THR A 153 -22.77 -11.93 13.72
C THR A 153 -23.75 -11.60 12.59
N ASP A 154 -23.29 -10.87 11.58
CA ASP A 154 -24.10 -10.49 10.42
C ASP A 154 -24.53 -11.72 9.62
N LEU A 155 -23.60 -12.65 9.34
CA LEU A 155 -23.91 -13.91 8.67
C LEU A 155 -24.93 -14.75 9.44
N LEU A 156 -24.82 -14.83 10.77
CA LEU A 156 -25.77 -15.57 11.60
C LEU A 156 -27.15 -14.92 11.63
N ASN A 157 -27.23 -13.59 11.53
CA ASN A 157 -28.50 -12.87 11.50
C ASN A 157 -29.21 -12.96 10.14
N ASP A 158 -28.45 -12.99 9.04
CA ASP A 158 -28.98 -13.07 7.67
C ASP A 158 -29.17 -14.51 7.15
N THR A 159 -28.63 -15.52 7.85
CA THR A 159 -28.89 -16.92 7.50
C THR A 159 -30.37 -17.25 7.81
N PRO A 160 -31.17 -17.69 6.83
CA PRO A 160 -32.54 -18.13 7.09
C PRO A 160 -32.47 -19.21 8.16
N LYS A 161 -33.14 -18.99 9.30
CA LYS A 161 -33.32 -20.05 10.29
C LYS A 161 -33.87 -21.26 9.53
N PRO A 162 -33.29 -22.46 9.69
CA PRO A 162 -33.79 -23.64 9.00
C PRO A 162 -35.28 -23.69 9.22
N THR A 163 -36.03 -23.79 8.12
CA THR A 163 -37.47 -23.92 8.17
C THR A 163 -37.72 -25.22 8.94
N VAL A 164 -38.06 -25.08 10.22
CA VAL A 164 -38.62 -26.19 10.98
C VAL A 164 -39.82 -26.61 10.17
N SER A 165 -39.68 -27.73 9.48
CA SER A 165 -40.82 -28.37 8.84
C SER A 165 -41.86 -28.48 9.94
N THR A 166 -43.06 -28.00 9.64
CA THR A 166 -44.26 -28.18 10.46
C THR A 166 -44.18 -29.56 11.12
N PRO A 167 -44.26 -29.65 12.45
CA PRO A 167 -43.93 -30.87 13.16
C PRO A 167 -44.86 -31.98 12.66
N ASN A 168 -44.30 -32.87 11.84
CA ASN A 168 -44.81 -34.22 11.80
C ASN A 168 -44.67 -34.71 13.25
N SER A 169 -45.79 -35.16 13.82
CA SER A 169 -46.01 -35.52 15.22
C SER A 169 -44.92 -36.44 15.82
N GLY A 170 -43.74 -35.86 16.05
CA GLY A 170 -42.60 -36.43 16.71
C GLY A 170 -42.21 -35.40 17.75
N THR A 171 -42.49 -35.73 19.00
CA THR A 171 -42.20 -34.92 20.18
C THR A 171 -40.74 -34.48 20.16
N VAL A 172 -40.48 -33.21 19.82
CA VAL A 172 -39.17 -32.59 20.01
C VAL A 172 -38.94 -32.54 21.51
N SER A 173 -37.96 -33.30 21.99
CA SER A 173 -37.67 -33.40 23.42
C SER A 173 -36.95 -32.16 23.90
N ASN A 174 -37.43 -31.56 25.00
CA ASN A 174 -36.78 -30.42 25.64
C ASN A 174 -35.64 -30.83 26.60
N LEU A 175 -35.12 -32.05 26.46
CA LEU A 175 -34.17 -32.64 27.40
C LEU A 175 -32.88 -31.85 27.52
N ASP A 176 -32.29 -31.43 26.39
CA ASP A 176 -31.03 -30.69 26.36
C ASP A 176 -31.16 -29.33 27.05
N ALA A 177 -32.30 -28.65 26.86
CA ALA A 177 -32.59 -27.36 27.49
C ALA A 177 -32.77 -27.50 29.01
N PHE A 178 -33.38 -28.58 29.49
CA PHE A 178 -33.51 -28.83 30.92
C PHE A 178 -32.18 -29.23 31.57
N GLN A 179 -31.31 -29.95 30.85
CA GLN A 179 -29.98 -30.31 31.33
C GLN A 179 -29.09 -29.07 31.50
N GLU A 180 -29.11 -28.14 30.55
CA GLU A 180 -28.36 -26.87 30.66
C GLU A 180 -28.82 -26.04 31.86
N LYS A 181 -30.14 -25.97 32.09
CA LYS A 181 -30.72 -25.27 33.24
C LYS A 181 -30.43 -25.94 34.58
N PHE A 182 -30.35 -27.27 34.59
CA PHE A 182 -29.89 -28.02 35.75
C PHE A 182 -28.42 -27.71 36.08
N ASP A 183 -27.53 -27.71 35.09
CA ASP A 183 -26.10 -27.40 35.28
C ASP A 183 -25.90 -25.96 35.78
N GLU A 184 -26.72 -25.01 35.31
CA GLU A 184 -26.77 -23.64 35.82
C GLU A 184 -27.22 -23.59 37.29
N ALA A 185 -28.26 -24.34 37.66
CA ALA A 185 -28.73 -24.44 39.05
C ALA A 185 -27.72 -25.13 39.99
N VAL A 186 -26.93 -26.09 39.48
CA VAL A 186 -25.80 -26.71 40.21
C VAL A 186 -24.70 -25.68 40.47
N LYS A 187 -24.29 -24.93 39.45
CA LYS A 187 -23.27 -23.87 39.59
C LYS A 187 -23.69 -22.78 40.58
N ASN A 188 -24.98 -22.46 40.62
CA ASN A 188 -25.54 -21.42 41.47
C ASN A 188 -25.93 -21.92 42.88
N GLY A 189 -25.79 -23.22 43.18
CA GLY A 189 -26.19 -23.79 44.47
C GLY A 189 -27.70 -23.77 44.73
N ASP A 190 -28.52 -23.61 43.69
CA ASP A 190 -29.98 -23.54 43.79
C ASP A 190 -30.59 -24.94 43.91
N SER A 191 -30.74 -25.40 45.15
CA SER A 191 -31.33 -26.72 45.47
C SER A 191 -32.79 -26.88 44.99
N VAL A 192 -33.56 -25.80 44.87
CA VAL A 192 -34.95 -25.84 44.39
C VAL A 192 -34.97 -25.98 42.87
N GLY A 193 -34.14 -25.20 42.17
CA GLY A 193 -33.93 -25.32 40.73
C GLY A 193 -33.42 -26.71 40.33
N GLN A 194 -32.46 -27.26 41.06
CA GLN A 194 -31.94 -28.61 40.81
C GLN A 194 -33.05 -29.67 40.90
N ALA A 195 -33.87 -29.64 41.94
CA ALA A 195 -34.98 -30.60 42.11
C ALA A 195 -36.05 -30.45 41.02
N MET A 196 -36.37 -29.22 40.64
CA MET A 196 -37.33 -28.90 39.59
C MET A 196 -36.87 -29.42 38.22
N TYR A 197 -35.64 -29.12 37.82
CA TYR A 197 -35.11 -29.55 36.52
C TYR A 197 -34.84 -31.06 36.46
N THR A 198 -34.44 -31.68 37.57
CA THR A 198 -34.35 -33.16 37.66
C THR A 198 -35.68 -33.82 37.34
N ARG A 199 -36.79 -33.28 37.88
CA ARG A 199 -38.13 -33.81 37.61
C ARG A 199 -38.55 -33.61 36.15
N MET A 200 -38.26 -32.43 35.57
CA MET A 200 -38.55 -32.16 34.16
C MET A 200 -37.78 -33.07 33.20
N ILE A 201 -36.50 -33.36 33.51
CA ILE A 201 -35.67 -34.31 32.76
C ILE A 201 -36.28 -35.72 32.80
N GLN A 202 -36.71 -36.19 33.98
CA GLN A 202 -37.34 -37.50 34.12
C GLN A 202 -38.68 -37.60 33.39
N GLU A 203 -39.53 -36.57 33.48
CA GLU A 203 -40.81 -36.51 32.79
C GLU A 203 -40.63 -36.49 31.27
N GLU A 204 -39.62 -35.79 30.76
CA GLU A 204 -39.33 -35.72 29.33
C GLU A 204 -38.71 -37.02 28.79
N GLN A 205 -37.86 -37.69 29.57
CA GLN A 205 -37.35 -39.04 29.26
C GLN A 205 -38.47 -40.09 29.25
N ALA A 206 -39.44 -39.98 30.16
CA ALA A 206 -40.59 -40.88 30.20
C ALA A 206 -41.46 -40.76 28.94
N LYS A 207 -41.68 -39.54 28.43
CA LYS A 207 -42.42 -39.29 27.18
C LYS A 207 -41.72 -39.86 25.94
N LEU A 208 -40.39 -39.85 25.92
CA LEU A 208 -39.60 -40.46 24.84
C LEU A 208 -39.65 -41.99 24.84
N ASN A 209 -39.90 -42.61 25.99
CA ASN A 209 -39.90 -44.06 26.16
C ASN A 209 -41.31 -44.71 26.04
N THR A 210 -42.37 -43.93 25.82
CA THR A 210 -43.71 -44.48 25.56
C THR A 210 -43.88 -44.81 24.07
N PRO A 211 -44.14 -46.08 23.68
CA PRO A 211 -44.34 -46.45 22.29
C PRO A 211 -45.63 -45.81 21.76
N SER A 212 -45.56 -45.20 20.57
CA SER A 212 -46.72 -44.68 19.86
C SER A 212 -47.71 -45.82 19.55
N VAL A 213 -48.95 -45.72 20.05
CA VAL A 213 -50.09 -46.58 19.66
C VAL A 213 -50.70 -46.06 18.37
#